data_AF-M1ASF6-F1
#
_entry.id   AF-M1ASF6-F1
#
_cell.length_a   1.000
_cell.length_b   1.000
_cell.length_c   1.000
_cell.angle_alpha   90.00
_cell.angle_beta   90.00
_cell.angle_gamma   90.00
#
_symmetry.space_group_name_H-M   'P 1'
#
loop_
_entity.id
_entity.type
_entity.pdbx_description
1 polymer ?
#
loop_
_entity_poly.entity_id
_entity_poly.type
_entity_poly.pdbx_seq_one_letter_code
_entity_poly.pdbx_strand_id
1 'polypeptide(L)'
;MRSSSSSKQAADNSRGINGHILTLHQRLYHALNLGTRCCDDKGPKWYYSDIEIQRLVVRSVDAFLDSISAESLQHQVVKESVGDIVGAVGSILASKSEATMRLASDVAVKIVRMIPSSMLQPHFSNLIHPLSSLLSFRELRVAISCASALNLILSNLTSKREKKVWEILKTTKVVGDLVENVKGYSTENKATEYFQEMASLLSKILWRWPPSRFHVWTDKKLFSILDTVKLNPDCSIKIAVMQLFSALALCGNGTNKLLEDGEGLVKIMVDSLDSSNPYSVQIEGLRLAQCLMTSEQGCSKIIKLSCDPIVKAIITLMSKWSLDAGKLAKDQMSILVEACRLALITRWEGDHHFYFWKAGVDRVLLRLIIGNSDTTQQSLHSLSLQEQIVKLEEVFDTDVLLPLRPYVWDILGCLTANCMEDFFPKMHGNETVFNVLVVCAW
;
A
#
# COMPACT_ATOMS: atom_id res chain seq x y z
N MET A 1 -52.55 21.52 36.78
CA MET A 1 -52.43 20.36 35.87
C MET A 1 -51.20 20.56 35.00
N ARG A 2 -50.25 19.61 35.09
CA ARG A 2 -49.10 19.32 34.21
C ARG A 2 -48.12 20.44 33.83
N SER A 3 -47.08 20.55 34.65
CA SER A 3 -45.70 20.77 34.21
C SER A 3 -45.09 19.44 33.71
N SER A 4 -43.94 19.53 33.02
CA SER A 4 -42.99 18.48 32.61
C SER A 4 -43.16 17.80 31.23
N SER A 5 -42.45 18.33 30.22
CA SER A 5 -41.96 17.54 29.08
C SER A 5 -40.82 18.27 28.34
N SER A 6 -39.63 18.31 28.95
CA SER A 6 -38.40 18.75 28.26
C SER A 6 -37.18 17.88 28.61
N SER A 7 -37.25 17.03 29.64
CA SER A 7 -36.15 16.16 30.07
C SER A 7 -36.04 14.82 29.33
N LYS A 8 -36.98 14.47 28.43
CA LYS A 8 -36.98 13.14 27.79
C LYS A 8 -36.16 13.05 26.50
N GLN A 9 -35.87 14.15 25.80
CA GLN A 9 -35.11 14.10 24.55
C GLN A 9 -33.58 14.07 24.74
N ALA A 10 -33.06 14.47 25.90
CA ALA A 10 -31.64 14.38 26.21
C ALA A 10 -31.22 12.98 26.72
N ALA A 11 -32.16 12.19 27.23
CA ALA A 11 -31.86 10.91 27.87
C ALA A 11 -31.62 9.77 26.87
N ASP A 12 -32.27 9.78 25.70
CA ASP A 12 -32.19 8.67 24.74
C ASP A 12 -30.90 8.65 23.89
N ASN A 13 -30.15 9.75 23.80
CA ASN A 13 -28.85 9.78 23.12
C ASN A 13 -27.69 9.22 23.97
N SER A 14 -27.94 8.82 25.22
CA SER A 14 -26.90 8.37 26.16
C SER A 14 -26.87 6.85 26.40
N ARG A 15 -27.80 6.09 25.79
CA ARG A 15 -27.90 4.63 25.90
C ARG A 15 -26.81 3.95 25.06
N GLY A 16 -25.58 3.97 25.57
CA GLY A 16 -24.46 3.22 24.98
C GLY A 16 -23.07 3.71 25.37
N ILE A 17 -22.92 4.89 26.01
CA ILE A 17 -21.61 5.38 26.41
C ILE A 17 -21.28 4.90 27.83
N ASN A 18 -20.15 4.20 27.97
CA ASN A 18 -19.55 3.92 29.28
C ASN A 18 -19.30 5.26 30.02
N GLY A 19 -19.75 5.39 31.28
CA GLY A 19 -19.55 6.60 32.08
C GLY A 19 -18.09 7.09 32.11
N HIS A 20 -17.14 6.18 31.97
CA HIS A 20 -15.71 6.49 31.82
C HIS A 20 -15.38 7.37 30.60
N ILE A 21 -15.98 7.10 29.43
CA ILE A 21 -15.74 7.86 28.19
C ILE A 21 -16.30 9.28 28.34
N LEU A 22 -17.45 9.45 28.99
CA LEU A 22 -18.03 10.77 29.26
C LEU A 22 -17.13 11.60 30.18
N THR A 23 -16.57 10.99 31.23
CA THR A 23 -15.63 11.67 32.13
C THR A 23 -14.36 12.09 31.40
N LEU A 24 -13.79 11.21 30.56
CA LEU A 24 -12.59 11.56 29.77
C LEU A 24 -12.90 12.62 28.72
N HIS A 25 -14.06 12.57 28.08
CA HIS A 25 -14.52 13.61 27.16
C HIS A 25 -14.65 14.97 27.87
N GLN A 26 -15.23 15.04 29.07
CA GLN A 26 -15.33 16.29 29.84
C GLN A 26 -13.95 16.87 30.18
N ARG A 27 -13.01 16.02 30.59
CA ARG A 27 -11.61 16.43 30.85
C ARG A 27 -10.94 16.96 29.60
N LEU A 28 -11.11 16.26 28.47
CA LEU A 28 -10.62 16.69 27.17
C LEU A 28 -11.21 18.04 26.78
N TYR A 29 -12.53 18.20 26.87
CA TYR A 29 -13.23 19.43 26.53
C TYR A 29 -12.75 20.62 27.37
N HIS A 30 -12.58 20.40 28.69
CA HIS A 30 -12.01 21.43 29.56
C HIS A 30 -10.58 21.81 29.15
N ALA A 31 -9.72 20.83 28.89
CA ALA A 31 -8.34 21.08 28.46
C ALA A 31 -8.28 21.82 27.12
N LEU A 32 -9.10 21.43 26.14
CA LEU A 32 -9.18 22.10 24.84
C LEU A 32 -9.60 23.57 25.00
N ASN A 33 -10.62 23.85 25.82
CA ASN A 33 -11.10 25.21 26.05
C ASN A 33 -10.08 26.16 26.68
N LEU A 34 -9.05 25.65 27.37
CA LEU A 34 -7.96 26.49 27.89
C LEU A 34 -7.15 27.17 26.76
N GLY A 35 -7.11 26.56 25.57
CA GLY A 35 -6.33 27.06 24.43
C GLY A 35 -7.14 27.50 23.21
N THR A 36 -8.47 27.34 23.25
CA THR A 36 -9.35 27.78 22.16
C THR A 36 -9.47 29.31 22.17
N ARG A 37 -9.05 29.96 21.07
CA ARG A 37 -9.23 31.40 20.85
C ARG A 37 -10.10 31.64 19.63
N CYS A 38 -10.99 32.63 19.72
CA CYS A 38 -11.70 33.14 18.53
C CYS A 38 -10.69 33.96 17.71
N CYS A 39 -10.35 33.47 16.51
CA CYS A 39 -9.59 34.25 15.55
C CYS A 39 -10.56 34.83 14.51
N ASP A 40 -10.42 36.12 14.22
CA ASP A 40 -11.32 36.84 13.33
C ASP A 40 -11.44 36.14 11.96
N ASP A 41 -12.70 36.01 11.52
CA ASP A 41 -13.20 35.46 10.24
C ASP A 41 -13.01 33.96 9.91
N LYS A 42 -12.41 33.13 10.78
CA LYS A 42 -12.22 31.68 10.47
C LYS A 42 -12.69 30.70 11.55
N GLY A 43 -13.47 31.18 12.52
CA GLY A 43 -13.97 30.37 13.63
C GLY A 43 -12.92 30.12 14.72
N PRO A 44 -13.31 29.46 15.83
CA PRO A 44 -12.40 29.16 16.93
C PRO A 44 -11.25 28.26 16.48
N LYS A 45 -10.01 28.66 16.80
CA LYS A 45 -8.81 27.83 16.58
C LYS A 45 -8.08 27.66 17.89
N TRP A 46 -7.58 26.46 18.11
CA TRP A 46 -6.73 26.19 19.26
C TRP A 46 -5.35 26.77 19.00
N TYR A 47 -4.91 27.72 19.83
CA TYR A 47 -3.58 28.29 19.78
C TYR A 47 -3.18 28.76 21.18
N TYR A 48 -2.21 28.06 21.77
CA TYR A 48 -1.71 28.39 23.11
C TYR A 48 -0.22 28.10 23.22
N SER A 49 0.53 29.03 23.79
CA SER A 49 2.00 29.01 23.85
C SER A 49 2.56 28.39 25.13
N ASP A 50 1.75 28.20 26.17
CA ASP A 50 2.19 27.58 27.42
C ASP A 50 2.42 26.08 27.27
N ILE A 51 3.63 25.64 27.63
CA ILE A 51 4.11 24.26 27.46
C ILE A 51 3.31 23.28 28.34
N GLU A 52 2.94 23.66 29.56
CA GLU A 52 2.21 22.79 30.48
C GLU A 52 0.76 22.61 30.02
N ILE A 53 0.13 23.66 29.49
CA ILE A 53 -1.20 23.55 28.88
C ILE A 53 -1.14 22.69 27.61
N GLN A 54 -0.12 22.85 26.76
CA GLN A 54 0.08 21.96 25.61
C GLN A 54 0.23 20.50 26.05
N ARG A 55 1.06 20.20 27.06
CA ARG A 55 1.23 18.85 27.62
C ARG A 55 -0.07 18.29 28.17
N LEU A 56 -0.83 19.10 28.90
CA LEU A 56 -2.12 18.72 29.46
C LEU A 56 -3.10 18.32 28.36
N VAL A 57 -3.19 19.12 27.29
CA VAL A 57 -4.06 18.84 26.14
C VAL A 57 -3.64 17.55 25.45
N VAL A 58 -2.36 17.38 25.11
CA VAL A 58 -1.88 16.16 24.43
C VAL A 58 -2.14 14.91 25.27
N ARG A 59 -1.88 14.95 26.59
CA ARG A 59 -2.17 13.83 27.50
C ARG A 59 -3.67 13.55 27.64
N SER A 60 -4.51 14.59 27.62
CA SER A 60 -5.96 14.42 27.69
C SER A 60 -6.52 13.81 26.41
N VAL A 61 -5.97 14.20 25.25
CA VAL A 61 -6.26 13.55 23.96
C VAL A 61 -5.83 12.10 23.99
N ASP A 62 -4.60 11.81 24.40
CA ASP A 62 -4.04 10.45 24.42
C ASP A 62 -4.90 9.49 25.26
N ALA A 63 -5.27 9.91 26.48
CA ALA A 63 -6.12 9.15 27.38
C ALA A 63 -7.55 9.00 26.85
N PHE A 64 -8.10 10.03 26.20
CA PHE A 64 -9.41 9.93 25.56
C PHE A 64 -9.39 8.91 24.43
N LEU A 65 -8.36 8.93 23.56
CA LEU A 65 -8.20 7.97 22.47
C LEU A 65 -8.11 6.53 22.99
N ASP A 66 -7.41 6.27 24.10
CA ASP A 66 -7.35 4.92 24.71
C ASP A 66 -8.71 4.38 25.15
N SER A 67 -9.66 5.27 25.44
CA SER A 67 -11.02 4.87 25.84
C SER A 67 -11.97 4.59 24.67
N ILE A 68 -11.56 4.93 23.43
CA ILE A 68 -12.40 4.79 22.25
C ILE A 68 -12.36 3.34 21.74
N SER A 69 -13.54 2.71 21.70
CA SER A 69 -13.80 1.46 20.99
C SER A 69 -14.46 1.71 19.62
N ALA A 70 -14.53 0.66 18.77
CA ALA A 70 -15.21 0.70 17.48
C ALA A 70 -16.68 1.14 17.59
N GLU A 71 -17.37 0.76 18.67
CA GLU A 71 -18.75 1.14 18.94
C GLU A 71 -18.86 2.61 19.34
N SER A 72 -17.94 3.09 20.19
CA SER A 72 -17.97 4.48 20.66
C SER A 72 -17.65 5.51 19.56
N LEU A 73 -16.95 5.12 18.48
CA LEU A 73 -16.69 5.98 17.33
C LEU A 73 -17.98 6.41 16.60
N GLN A 74 -19.07 5.64 16.74
CA GLN A 74 -20.35 6.03 16.16
C GLN A 74 -21.07 7.11 16.97
N HIS A 75 -20.64 7.34 18.21
CA HIS A 75 -21.27 8.27 19.12
C HIS A 75 -21.04 9.73 18.70
N GLN A 76 -22.09 10.54 18.79
CA GLN A 76 -22.09 11.93 18.34
C GLN A 76 -21.01 12.78 19.05
N VAL A 77 -20.87 12.61 20.36
CA VAL A 77 -19.84 13.28 21.18
C VAL A 77 -18.42 13.04 20.65
N VAL A 78 -18.11 11.80 20.26
CA VAL A 78 -16.78 11.47 19.69
C VAL A 78 -16.64 12.13 18.32
N LYS A 79 -17.66 12.04 17.47
CA LYS A 79 -17.67 12.64 16.12
C LYS A 79 -17.44 14.15 16.15
N GLU A 80 -18.12 14.85 17.04
CA GLU A 80 -18.01 16.31 17.18
C GLU A 80 -16.62 16.72 17.71
N SER A 81 -16.02 15.93 18.61
CA SER A 81 -14.70 16.24 19.19
C SER A 81 -13.52 16.10 18.22
N VAL A 82 -13.66 15.34 17.12
CA VAL A 82 -12.54 15.03 16.21
C VAL A 82 -11.90 16.29 15.64
N GLY A 83 -12.71 17.27 15.23
CA GLY A 83 -12.22 18.51 14.64
C GLY A 83 -11.34 19.30 15.60
N ASP A 84 -11.77 19.39 16.86
CA ASP A 84 -11.06 20.12 17.92
C ASP A 84 -9.78 19.39 18.34
N ILE A 85 -9.83 18.06 18.48
CA ILE A 85 -8.67 17.22 18.77
C ILE A 85 -7.60 17.40 17.69
N VAL A 86 -8.00 17.25 16.43
CA VAL A 86 -7.09 17.37 15.28
C VAL A 86 -6.55 18.80 15.14
N GLY A 87 -7.39 19.80 15.39
CA GLY A 87 -7.00 21.21 15.41
C GLY A 87 -5.95 21.50 16.48
N ALA A 88 -6.18 21.06 17.72
CA ALA A 88 -5.26 21.27 18.83
C ALA A 88 -3.92 20.57 18.61
N VAL A 89 -3.92 19.28 18.28
CA VAL A 89 -2.69 18.53 18.02
C VAL A 89 -1.91 19.13 16.85
N GLY A 90 -2.59 19.52 15.77
CA GLY A 90 -1.98 20.21 14.64
C GLY A 90 -1.30 21.53 15.04
N SER A 91 -1.96 22.36 15.85
CA SER A 91 -1.40 23.61 16.35
C SER A 91 -0.22 23.39 17.30
N ILE A 92 -0.27 22.38 18.17
CA ILE A 92 0.84 22.05 19.08
C ILE A 92 2.06 21.61 18.28
N LEU A 93 1.89 20.74 17.28
CA LEU A 93 2.96 20.36 16.36
C LEU A 93 3.54 21.58 15.61
N ALA A 94 2.67 22.49 15.17
CA ALA A 94 3.09 23.72 14.49
C ALA A 94 3.90 24.67 15.40
N SER A 95 3.75 24.60 16.72
CA SER A 95 4.53 25.41 17.67
C SER A 95 6.01 25.05 17.74
N LYS A 96 6.37 23.85 17.24
CA LYS A 96 7.74 23.32 17.20
C LYS A 96 8.45 23.28 18.56
N SER A 97 7.71 23.18 19.65
CA SER A 97 8.26 23.10 21.00
C SER A 97 8.86 21.71 21.28
N GLU A 98 10.17 21.65 21.54
CA GLU A 98 10.88 20.40 21.89
C GLU A 98 10.24 19.66 23.07
N ALA A 99 9.68 20.42 24.03
CA ALA A 99 9.11 19.89 25.26
C ALA A 99 7.79 19.11 25.07
N THR A 100 7.11 19.29 23.93
CA THR A 100 5.78 18.69 23.63
C THR A 100 5.78 17.88 22.34
N MET A 101 6.76 18.10 21.44
CA MET A 101 6.77 17.54 20.09
C MET A 101 6.66 16.02 20.06
N ARG A 102 7.45 15.32 20.89
CA ARG A 102 7.45 13.85 20.95
C ARG A 102 6.05 13.31 21.23
N LEU A 103 5.44 13.77 22.33
CA LEU A 103 4.09 13.38 22.74
C LEU A 103 3.06 13.75 21.66
N ALA A 104 3.15 14.95 21.08
CA ALA A 104 2.20 15.40 20.07
C ALA A 104 2.31 14.57 18.77
N SER A 105 3.52 14.18 18.36
CA SER A 105 3.74 13.37 17.17
C SER A 105 3.23 11.94 17.33
N ASP A 106 3.42 11.34 18.52
CA ASP A 106 2.92 10.01 18.84
C ASP A 106 1.38 9.99 18.89
N VAL A 107 0.78 11.02 19.50
CA VAL A 107 -0.68 11.20 19.50
C VAL A 107 -1.22 11.42 18.08
N ALA A 108 -0.50 12.13 17.21
CA ALA A 108 -0.91 12.29 15.81
C ALA A 108 -0.95 10.95 15.05
N VAL A 109 0.03 10.07 15.28
CA VAL A 109 0.00 8.70 14.74
C VAL A 109 -1.22 7.94 15.27
N LYS A 110 -1.48 8.02 16.59
CA LYS A 110 -2.62 7.36 17.24
C LYS A 110 -3.96 7.83 16.68
N ILE A 111 -4.15 9.15 16.50
CA ILE A 111 -5.34 9.75 15.88
C ILE A 111 -5.60 9.13 14.51
N VAL A 112 -4.60 9.07 13.65
CA VAL A 112 -4.74 8.59 12.28
C VAL A 112 -5.00 7.07 12.23
N ARG A 113 -4.47 6.31 13.20
CA ARG A 113 -4.70 4.86 13.30
C ARG A 113 -6.08 4.50 13.83
N MET A 114 -6.57 5.24 14.83
CA MET A 114 -7.79 4.88 15.56
C MET A 114 -9.06 5.48 14.95
N ILE A 115 -8.99 6.71 14.43
CA ILE A 115 -10.17 7.41 13.93
C ILE A 115 -10.38 7.07 12.45
N PRO A 116 -11.61 6.67 12.02
CA PRO A 116 -11.91 6.36 10.64
C PRO A 116 -11.54 7.51 9.69
N SER A 117 -10.94 7.17 8.56
CA SER A 117 -10.47 8.17 7.59
C SER A 117 -11.59 9.09 7.11
N SER A 118 -12.82 8.59 6.97
CA SER A 118 -14.00 9.40 6.62
C SER A 118 -14.23 10.57 7.57
N MET A 119 -13.93 10.42 8.86
CA MET A 119 -14.06 11.46 9.88
C MET A 119 -12.86 12.42 9.89
N LEU A 120 -11.66 11.94 9.56
CA LEU A 120 -10.44 12.77 9.56
C LEU A 120 -10.26 13.63 8.31
N GLN A 121 -10.81 13.20 7.16
CA GLN A 121 -10.61 13.86 5.86
C GLN A 121 -10.93 15.37 5.81
N PRO A 122 -11.97 15.87 6.49
CA PRO A 122 -12.22 17.32 6.56
C PRO A 122 -11.09 18.08 7.27
N HIS A 123 -10.38 17.44 8.18
CA HIS A 123 -9.40 18.04 9.08
C HIS A 123 -7.95 17.75 8.72
N PHE A 124 -7.68 16.92 7.71
CA PHE A 124 -6.32 16.56 7.29
C PHE A 124 -5.38 17.75 7.06
N SER A 125 -5.88 18.90 6.60
CA SER A 125 -5.02 20.08 6.42
C SER A 125 -4.37 20.57 7.71
N ASN A 126 -5.01 20.33 8.87
CA ASN A 126 -4.47 20.73 10.18
C ASN A 126 -3.30 19.83 10.62
N LEU A 127 -3.20 18.60 10.08
CA LEU A 127 -2.12 17.66 10.40
C LEU A 127 -1.04 17.64 9.33
N ILE A 128 -1.41 17.60 8.04
CA ILE A 128 -0.44 17.41 6.96
C ILE A 128 0.61 18.51 6.97
N HIS A 129 0.21 19.77 7.12
CA HIS A 129 1.16 20.88 7.12
C HIS A 129 2.21 20.78 8.24
N PRO A 130 1.84 20.71 9.54
CA PRO A 130 2.83 20.58 10.60
C PRO A 130 3.65 19.29 10.51
N LEU A 131 3.02 18.14 10.19
CA LEU A 131 3.74 16.87 10.05
C LEU A 131 4.80 16.93 8.94
N SER A 132 4.46 17.48 7.76
CA SER A 132 5.43 17.63 6.67
C SER A 132 6.59 18.53 7.07
N SER A 133 6.31 19.62 7.80
CA SER A 133 7.34 20.57 8.26
C SER A 133 8.29 20.02 9.33
N LEU A 134 7.97 18.86 9.91
CA LEU A 134 8.71 18.21 10.99
C LEU A 134 9.49 16.96 10.52
N LEU A 135 9.46 16.63 9.22
CA LEU A 135 10.22 15.49 8.68
C LEU A 135 11.74 15.66 8.80
N SER A 136 12.22 16.90 8.74
CA SER A 136 13.64 17.24 8.92
C SER A 136 13.94 17.69 10.36
N PHE A 137 13.09 17.33 11.33
CA PHE A 137 13.31 17.70 12.72
C PHE A 137 14.51 16.95 13.31
N ARG A 138 15.29 17.63 14.17
CA ARG A 138 16.56 17.10 14.70
C ARG A 138 16.39 15.82 15.50
N GLU A 139 15.26 15.66 16.19
CA GLU A 139 14.94 14.46 16.92
C GLU A 139 14.34 13.37 16.00
N LEU A 140 15.09 12.30 15.77
CA LEU A 140 14.71 11.23 14.83
C LEU A 140 13.35 10.61 15.15
N ARG A 141 13.00 10.42 16.43
CA ARG A 141 11.71 9.83 16.84
C ARG A 141 10.52 10.67 16.37
N VAL A 142 10.62 11.99 16.47
CA VAL A 142 9.58 12.90 15.97
C VAL A 142 9.46 12.76 14.46
N ALA A 143 10.57 12.78 13.74
CA ALA A 143 10.58 12.65 12.28
C ALA A 143 9.96 11.32 11.81
N ILE A 144 10.29 10.21 12.49
CA ILE A 144 9.69 8.88 12.28
C ILE A 144 8.18 8.93 12.51
N SER A 145 7.72 9.39 13.68
CA SER A 145 6.29 9.49 13.99
C SER A 145 5.54 10.39 12.98
N CYS A 146 6.15 11.49 12.55
CA CYS A 146 5.57 12.37 11.52
C CYS A 146 5.47 11.67 10.15
N ALA A 147 6.51 10.96 9.73
CA ALA A 147 6.51 10.19 8.49
C ALA A 147 5.46 9.08 8.52
N SER A 148 5.35 8.34 9.63
CA SER A 148 4.34 7.30 9.82
C SER A 148 2.92 7.84 9.78
N ALA A 149 2.64 8.95 10.46
CA ALA A 149 1.33 9.59 10.44
C ALA A 149 0.96 10.05 9.01
N LEU A 150 1.90 10.69 8.30
CA LEU A 150 1.70 11.08 6.90
C LEU A 150 1.48 9.86 6.00
N ASN A 151 2.25 8.79 6.17
CA ASN A 151 2.10 7.55 5.41
C ASN A 151 0.68 6.99 5.51
N LEU A 152 0.10 6.99 6.71
CA LEU A 152 -1.27 6.53 6.96
C LEU A 152 -2.32 7.48 6.39
N ILE A 153 -2.13 8.80 6.55
CA ILE A 153 -3.03 9.81 5.95
C ILE A 153 -3.06 9.63 4.43
N LEU A 154 -1.90 9.50 3.79
CA LEU A 154 -1.79 9.37 2.34
C LEU A 154 -2.36 8.05 1.84
N SER A 155 -2.21 6.95 2.57
CA SER A 155 -2.83 5.66 2.20
C SER A 155 -4.37 5.74 2.17
N ASN A 156 -4.96 6.60 2.99
CA ASN A 156 -6.41 6.71 3.13
C ASN A 156 -7.02 7.92 2.40
N LEU A 157 -6.21 8.71 1.69
CA LEU A 157 -6.66 9.94 1.05
C LEU A 157 -7.60 9.64 -0.14
N THR A 158 -8.66 10.45 -0.29
CA THR A 158 -9.61 10.34 -1.41
C THR A 158 -9.21 11.26 -2.57
N SER A 159 -9.61 10.90 -3.80
CA SER A 159 -9.32 11.71 -5.01
C SER A 159 -9.77 13.17 -4.87
N LYS A 160 -10.91 13.43 -4.20
CA LYS A 160 -11.46 14.78 -3.98
C LYS A 160 -10.53 15.70 -3.18
N ARG A 161 -9.63 15.16 -2.36
CA ARG A 161 -8.72 15.93 -1.49
C ARG A 161 -7.28 16.00 -2.01
N GLU A 162 -6.93 15.22 -3.03
CA GLU A 162 -5.56 15.10 -3.54
C GLU A 162 -4.95 16.43 -3.93
N LYS A 163 -5.69 17.28 -4.66
CA LYS A 163 -5.18 18.60 -5.09
C LYS A 163 -4.81 19.48 -3.90
N LYS A 164 -5.69 19.58 -2.89
CA LYS A 164 -5.44 20.39 -1.68
C LYS A 164 -4.24 19.85 -0.89
N VAL A 165 -4.14 18.54 -0.74
CA VAL A 165 -3.00 17.90 -0.06
C VAL A 165 -1.71 18.16 -0.81
N TRP A 166 -1.71 18.03 -2.13
CA TRP A 166 -0.52 18.28 -2.95
C TRP A 166 0.01 19.71 -2.82
N GLU A 167 -0.87 20.72 -2.77
CA GLU A 167 -0.44 22.10 -2.54
C GLU A 167 0.26 22.29 -1.19
N ILE A 168 -0.21 21.62 -0.13
CA ILE A 168 0.43 21.66 1.19
C ILE A 168 1.82 21.00 1.13
N LEU A 169 1.93 19.83 0.48
CA LEU A 169 3.19 19.10 0.33
C LEU A 169 4.24 19.89 -0.47
N LYS A 170 3.82 20.61 -1.51
CA LYS A 170 4.69 21.53 -2.27
C LYS A 170 5.16 22.69 -1.40
N THR A 171 4.24 23.31 -0.66
CA THR A 171 4.54 24.49 0.19
C THR A 171 5.58 24.14 1.27
N THR A 172 5.48 22.92 1.81
CA THR A 172 6.40 22.39 2.83
C THR A 172 7.69 21.80 2.25
N LYS A 173 7.87 21.82 0.91
CA LYS A 173 9.04 21.24 0.21
C LYS A 173 9.34 19.77 0.57
N VAL A 174 8.29 19.02 0.92
CA VAL A 174 8.38 17.69 1.52
C VAL A 174 9.24 16.70 0.73
N VAL A 175 9.20 16.78 -0.62
CA VAL A 175 9.94 15.86 -1.49
C VAL A 175 11.45 16.10 -1.36
N GLY A 176 11.88 17.36 -1.31
CA GLY A 176 13.28 17.70 -1.14
C GLY A 176 13.80 17.24 0.23
N ASP A 177 13.03 17.50 1.28
CA ASP A 177 13.35 17.06 2.64
C ASP A 177 13.49 15.54 2.73
N LEU A 178 12.55 14.79 2.14
CA LEU A 178 12.61 13.33 2.12
C LEU A 178 13.81 12.80 1.34
N VAL A 179 14.14 13.41 0.20
CA VAL A 179 15.32 13.03 -0.58
C VAL A 179 16.60 13.24 0.23
N GLU A 180 16.75 14.38 0.92
CA GLU A 180 17.90 14.62 1.79
C GLU A 180 17.93 13.67 2.99
N ASN A 181 16.78 13.36 3.60
CA ASN A 181 16.69 12.41 4.69
C ASN A 181 17.11 10.99 4.28
N VAL A 182 16.69 10.54 3.09
CA VAL A 182 17.09 9.24 2.52
C VAL A 182 18.59 9.22 2.23
N LYS A 183 19.15 10.31 1.68
CA LYS A 183 20.60 10.43 1.47
C LYS A 183 21.39 10.40 2.78
N GLY A 184 20.87 11.03 3.83
CA GLY A 184 21.52 11.10 5.14
C GLY A 184 21.65 9.74 5.85
N TYR A 185 20.95 8.70 5.41
CA TYR A 185 20.93 7.39 6.08
C TYR A 185 22.33 6.77 6.21
N SER A 186 23.06 6.62 5.09
CA SER A 186 24.36 5.96 5.09
C SER A 186 25.47 6.82 5.71
N THR A 187 25.34 8.15 5.69
CA THR A 187 26.36 9.07 6.21
C THR A 187 26.22 9.36 7.71
N GLU A 188 25.01 9.27 8.26
CA GLU A 188 24.70 9.68 9.64
C GLU A 188 24.40 8.49 10.56
N ASN A 189 24.60 7.25 10.10
CA ASN A 189 24.34 6.01 10.85
C ASN A 189 22.95 6.01 11.52
N LYS A 190 21.93 6.45 10.78
CA LYS A 190 20.55 6.54 11.28
C LYS A 190 19.94 5.15 11.43
N ALA A 191 18.95 5.03 12.32
CA ALA A 191 18.22 3.79 12.51
C ALA A 191 17.52 3.32 11.23
N THR A 192 17.41 2.00 11.04
CA THR A 192 16.69 1.38 9.91
C THR A 192 15.26 1.90 9.76
N GLU A 193 14.54 2.05 10.89
CA GLU A 193 13.18 2.58 10.94
C GLU A 193 13.06 3.97 10.31
N TYR A 194 14.07 4.81 10.51
CA TYR A 194 14.11 6.15 9.92
C TYR A 194 14.18 6.07 8.39
N PHE A 195 15.09 5.24 7.85
CA PHE A 195 15.18 5.05 6.40
C PHE A 195 13.87 4.50 5.84
N GLN A 196 13.32 3.46 6.46
CA GLN A 196 12.10 2.80 6.02
C GLN A 196 10.93 3.79 5.91
N GLU A 197 10.67 4.57 6.96
CA GLU A 197 9.54 5.50 6.97
C GLU A 197 9.71 6.63 5.95
N MET A 198 10.93 7.17 5.82
CA MET A 198 11.23 8.25 4.87
C MET A 198 11.15 7.76 3.41
N ALA A 199 11.75 6.61 3.11
CA ALA A 199 11.72 6.02 1.77
C ALA A 199 10.30 5.58 1.38
N SER A 200 9.53 5.01 2.30
CA SER A 200 8.14 4.61 2.05
C SER A 200 7.21 5.81 1.88
N LEU A 201 7.43 6.90 2.62
CA LEU A 201 6.68 8.14 2.42
C LEU A 201 7.03 8.78 1.07
N LEU A 202 8.32 8.81 0.72
CA LEU A 202 8.77 9.31 -0.58
C LEU A 202 8.15 8.51 -1.71
N SER A 203 8.24 7.19 -1.69
CA SER A 203 7.67 6.31 -2.72
C SER A 203 6.17 6.54 -2.90
N LYS A 204 5.41 6.70 -1.81
CA LYS A 204 3.98 6.97 -1.85
C LYS A 204 3.64 8.32 -2.47
N ILE A 205 4.43 9.36 -2.19
CA ILE A 205 4.27 10.68 -2.81
C ILE A 205 4.57 10.59 -4.32
N LEU A 206 5.68 9.93 -4.68
CA LEU A 206 6.08 9.74 -6.07
C LEU A 206 5.06 8.95 -6.89
N TRP A 207 4.49 7.92 -6.27
CA TRP A 207 3.44 7.11 -6.86
C TRP A 207 2.22 7.95 -7.22
N ARG A 208 1.74 8.72 -6.24
CA ARG A 208 0.46 9.43 -6.32
C ARG A 208 0.52 10.72 -7.14
N TRP A 209 1.63 11.46 -7.11
CA TRP A 209 1.74 12.75 -7.79
C TRP A 209 2.87 12.73 -8.83
N PRO A 210 2.56 12.49 -10.12
CA PRO A 210 3.57 12.43 -11.19
C PRO A 210 4.57 13.60 -11.23
N PRO A 211 4.17 14.88 -11.00
CA PRO A 211 5.10 16.00 -11.02
C PRO A 211 6.23 15.92 -9.99
N SER A 212 6.06 15.15 -8.90
CA SER A 212 7.08 15.01 -7.86
C SER A 212 8.29 14.19 -8.30
N ARG A 213 8.16 13.35 -9.33
CA ARG A 213 9.20 12.39 -9.75
C ARG A 213 10.42 13.06 -10.36
N PHE A 214 10.25 14.18 -11.07
CA PHE A 214 11.30 14.79 -11.88
C PHE A 214 12.59 15.10 -11.11
N HIS A 215 12.44 15.68 -9.91
CA HIS A 215 13.58 16.08 -9.07
C HIS A 215 14.26 14.88 -8.39
N VAL A 216 13.62 13.72 -8.36
CA VAL A 216 14.14 12.54 -7.66
C VAL A 216 14.91 11.63 -8.61
N TRP A 217 14.38 11.33 -9.79
CA TRP A 217 15.06 10.42 -10.73
C TRP A 217 16.34 11.03 -11.33
N THR A 218 16.48 12.36 -11.28
CA THR A 218 17.67 13.10 -11.77
C THR A 218 18.79 13.19 -10.72
N ASP A 219 18.54 12.79 -9.48
CA ASP A 219 19.48 12.95 -8.38
C ASP A 219 20.53 11.83 -8.31
N LYS A 220 21.72 12.06 -8.87
CA LYS A 220 22.80 11.07 -8.91
C LYS A 220 23.26 10.60 -7.53
N LYS A 221 23.24 11.47 -6.52
CA LYS A 221 23.70 11.14 -5.17
C LYS A 221 22.72 10.19 -4.48
N LEU A 222 21.42 10.40 -4.70
CA LEU A 222 20.39 9.49 -4.21
C LEU A 222 20.59 8.07 -4.78
N PHE A 223 20.81 7.93 -6.09
CA PHE A 223 21.01 6.61 -6.71
C PHE A 223 22.24 5.90 -6.17
N SER A 224 23.38 6.60 -6.02
CA SER A 224 24.59 6.02 -5.43
C SER A 224 24.35 5.47 -4.00
N ILE A 225 23.51 6.14 -3.22
CA ILE A 225 23.15 5.68 -1.87
C ILE A 225 22.21 4.48 -1.96
N LEU A 226 21.18 4.52 -2.81
CA LEU A 226 20.30 3.38 -3.03
C LEU A 226 21.05 2.15 -3.53
N ASP A 227 22.09 2.32 -4.35
CA ASP A 227 22.96 1.24 -4.82
C ASP A 227 23.75 0.56 -3.69
N THR A 228 24.05 1.31 -2.64
CA THR A 228 24.68 0.76 -1.44
C THR A 228 23.63 0.10 -0.53
N VAL A 229 22.50 0.78 -0.31
CA VAL A 229 21.45 0.35 0.63
C VAL A 229 20.70 -0.88 0.13
N LYS A 230 20.55 -1.06 -1.19
CA LYS A 230 19.89 -2.23 -1.78
C LYS A 230 20.60 -3.57 -1.48
N LEU A 231 21.87 -3.53 -1.06
CA LEU A 231 22.64 -4.71 -0.65
C LEU A 231 22.40 -5.10 0.81
N ASN A 232 21.61 -4.33 1.56
CA ASN A 232 21.30 -4.62 2.95
C ASN A 232 20.39 -5.88 3.06
N PRO A 233 20.72 -6.84 3.94
CA PRO A 233 19.92 -8.06 4.09
C PRO A 233 18.58 -7.85 4.81
N ASP A 234 18.37 -6.71 5.47
CA ASP A 234 17.13 -6.38 6.18
C ASP A 234 15.94 -6.29 5.21
N CYS A 235 14.93 -7.12 5.44
CA CYS A 235 13.74 -7.20 4.59
C CYS A 235 12.96 -5.88 4.53
N SER A 236 12.91 -5.11 5.62
CA SER A 236 12.20 -3.83 5.69
C SER A 236 12.90 -2.78 4.84
N ILE A 237 14.24 -2.76 4.85
CA ILE A 237 15.04 -1.91 3.97
C ILE A 237 14.83 -2.31 2.51
N LYS A 238 14.91 -3.62 2.21
CA LYS A 238 14.72 -4.16 0.86
C LYS A 238 13.35 -3.76 0.30
N ILE A 239 12.29 -3.89 1.10
CA ILE A 239 10.93 -3.46 0.78
C ILE A 239 10.88 -1.96 0.47
N ALA A 240 11.43 -1.12 1.34
CA ALA A 240 11.38 0.34 1.16
C ALA A 240 12.13 0.80 -0.10
N VAL A 241 13.29 0.17 -0.38
CA VAL A 241 14.06 0.41 -1.61
C VAL A 241 13.26 0.00 -2.85
N MET A 242 12.65 -1.19 -2.86
CA MET A 242 11.84 -1.65 -3.99
C MET A 242 10.61 -0.76 -4.22
N GLN A 243 9.94 -0.30 -3.15
CA GLN A 243 8.84 0.65 -3.27
C GLN A 243 9.28 1.95 -3.93
N LEU A 244 10.45 2.47 -3.56
CA LEU A 244 11.01 3.67 -4.15
C LEU A 244 11.38 3.47 -5.63
N PHE A 245 12.03 2.36 -5.98
CA PHE A 245 12.31 2.03 -7.37
C PHE A 245 11.05 1.84 -8.21
N SER A 246 10.03 1.16 -7.69
CA SER A 246 8.72 1.02 -8.34
C SER A 246 8.11 2.39 -8.64
N ALA A 247 8.11 3.30 -7.66
CA ALA A 247 7.54 4.63 -7.84
C ALA A 247 8.32 5.50 -8.84
N LEU A 248 9.64 5.32 -8.94
CA LEU A 248 10.50 5.97 -9.94
C LEU A 248 10.27 5.39 -11.34
N ALA A 249 10.04 4.07 -11.45
CA ALA A 249 9.75 3.37 -12.69
C ALA A 249 8.36 3.67 -13.30
N LEU A 250 7.52 4.45 -12.60
CA LEU A 250 6.24 4.91 -13.16
C LEU A 250 6.37 5.94 -14.30
N CYS A 251 7.58 6.41 -14.62
CA CYS A 251 7.83 7.21 -15.82
C CYS A 251 8.97 6.60 -16.64
N GLY A 252 8.85 6.65 -17.97
CA GLY A 252 9.83 6.03 -18.87
C GLY A 252 11.27 6.51 -18.67
N ASN A 253 11.46 7.79 -18.32
CA ASN A 253 12.79 8.33 -17.99
C ASN A 253 13.36 7.71 -16.71
N GLY A 254 12.53 7.54 -15.67
CA GLY A 254 12.93 6.87 -14.43
C GLY A 254 13.25 5.40 -14.65
N THR A 255 12.43 4.70 -15.44
CA THR A 255 12.70 3.30 -15.84
C THR A 255 14.01 3.18 -16.62
N ASN A 256 14.24 4.05 -17.61
CA ASN A 256 15.48 4.05 -18.37
C ASN A 256 16.69 4.30 -17.46
N LYS A 257 16.60 5.26 -16.54
CA LYS A 257 17.66 5.55 -15.58
C LYS A 257 17.97 4.37 -14.66
N LEU A 258 16.93 3.71 -14.15
CA LEU A 258 17.06 2.52 -13.30
C LEU A 258 17.69 1.32 -14.04
N LEU A 259 17.48 1.24 -15.34
CA LEU A 259 17.98 0.15 -16.19
C LEU A 259 19.33 0.48 -16.89
N GLU A 260 19.95 1.63 -16.65
CA GLU A 260 21.26 1.98 -17.24
C GLU A 260 22.36 1.00 -16.80
N ASP A 261 22.43 0.66 -15.51
CA ASP A 261 23.35 -0.33 -14.93
C ASP A 261 22.64 -1.66 -14.61
N GLY A 262 21.56 -1.97 -15.35
CA GLY A 262 20.38 -2.75 -14.92
C GLY A 262 20.56 -4.14 -14.29
N GLU A 263 21.74 -4.77 -14.36
CA GLU A 263 22.00 -6.10 -13.79
C GLU A 263 21.75 -6.16 -12.27
N GLY A 264 22.24 -5.17 -11.52
CA GLY A 264 22.14 -5.18 -10.07
C GLY A 264 20.70 -5.04 -9.57
N LEU A 265 19.89 -4.20 -10.23
CA LEU A 265 18.48 -4.01 -9.89
C LEU A 265 17.65 -5.24 -10.28
N VAL A 266 17.86 -5.76 -11.49
CA VAL A 266 17.15 -6.95 -11.98
C VAL A 266 17.44 -8.15 -11.09
N LYS A 267 18.70 -8.34 -10.67
CA LYS A 267 19.06 -9.40 -9.72
C LYS A 267 18.27 -9.30 -8.41
N ILE A 268 18.24 -8.13 -7.77
CA ILE A 268 17.52 -7.95 -6.50
C ILE A 268 16.02 -8.17 -6.66
N MET A 269 15.46 -7.72 -7.79
CA MET A 269 14.06 -7.96 -8.14
C MET A 269 13.78 -9.46 -8.25
N VAL A 270 14.56 -10.20 -9.06
CA VAL A 270 14.42 -11.65 -9.25
C VAL A 270 14.62 -12.40 -7.94
N ASP A 271 15.66 -12.08 -7.18
CA ASP A 271 15.96 -12.69 -5.87
C ASP A 271 14.81 -12.47 -4.87
N SER A 272 14.02 -11.40 -5.01
CA SER A 272 12.85 -11.13 -4.16
C SER A 272 11.64 -11.98 -4.50
N LEU A 273 11.57 -12.50 -5.72
CA LEU A 273 10.49 -13.38 -6.18
C LEU A 273 10.68 -14.84 -5.72
N ASP A 274 11.83 -15.17 -5.14
CA ASP A 274 12.08 -16.52 -4.64
C ASP A 274 11.04 -16.92 -3.57
N SER A 275 10.54 -18.15 -3.69
CA SER A 275 9.45 -18.67 -2.89
C SER A 275 9.77 -18.80 -1.38
N SER A 276 11.05 -18.75 -1.02
CA SER A 276 11.55 -18.75 0.37
C SER A 276 11.45 -17.39 1.06
N ASN A 277 11.30 -16.30 0.29
CA ASN A 277 11.15 -14.97 0.87
C ASN A 277 9.79 -14.79 1.57
N PRO A 278 9.70 -13.86 2.53
CA PRO A 278 8.42 -13.42 3.08
C PRO A 278 7.49 -12.88 2.00
N TYR A 279 6.17 -13.08 2.17
CA TYR A 279 5.16 -12.61 1.23
C TYR A 279 5.24 -11.10 0.93
N SER A 280 5.59 -10.29 1.92
CA SER A 280 5.77 -8.84 1.75
C SER A 280 6.91 -8.49 0.78
N VAL A 281 8.00 -9.25 0.80
CA VAL A 281 9.14 -9.07 -0.11
C VAL A 281 8.76 -9.49 -1.53
N GLN A 282 8.06 -10.62 -1.67
CA GLN A 282 7.59 -11.11 -2.97
C GLN A 282 6.62 -10.13 -3.64
N ILE A 283 5.64 -9.59 -2.88
CA ILE A 283 4.66 -8.62 -3.40
C ILE A 283 5.37 -7.37 -3.96
N GLU A 284 6.36 -6.84 -3.25
CA GLU A 284 7.08 -5.65 -3.70
C GLU A 284 8.05 -5.96 -4.86
N GLY A 285 8.63 -7.17 -4.91
CA GLY A 285 9.37 -7.66 -6.07
C GLY A 285 8.49 -7.76 -7.32
N LEU A 286 7.27 -8.29 -7.18
CA LEU A 286 6.29 -8.37 -8.27
C LEU A 286 5.89 -6.97 -8.77
N ARG A 287 5.62 -6.04 -7.85
CA ARG A 287 5.27 -4.65 -8.20
C ARG A 287 6.39 -3.92 -8.93
N LEU A 288 7.64 -4.12 -8.48
CA LEU A 288 8.81 -3.56 -9.15
C LEU A 288 8.94 -4.10 -10.57
N ALA A 289 8.80 -5.42 -10.73
CA ALA A 289 8.85 -6.08 -12.03
C ALA A 289 7.76 -5.56 -12.97
N GLN A 290 6.52 -5.42 -12.48
CA GLN A 290 5.40 -4.84 -13.23
C GLN A 290 5.73 -3.41 -13.69
N CYS A 291 6.24 -2.55 -12.80
CA CYS A 291 6.56 -1.16 -13.14
C CYS A 291 7.67 -1.05 -14.19
N LEU A 292 8.73 -1.86 -14.07
CA LEU A 292 9.84 -1.83 -15.03
C LEU A 292 9.46 -2.41 -16.40
N MET A 293 8.57 -3.41 -16.43
CA MET A 293 8.12 -4.08 -17.67
C MET A 293 6.77 -3.56 -18.19
N THR A 294 6.34 -2.38 -17.72
CA THR A 294 5.09 -1.76 -18.18
C THR A 294 5.14 -1.37 -19.67
N SER A 295 6.32 -1.08 -20.22
CA SER A 295 6.51 -0.79 -21.65
C SER A 295 7.25 -1.92 -22.36
N GLU A 296 7.03 -2.05 -23.68
CA GLU A 296 7.74 -2.99 -24.55
C GLU A 296 9.27 -2.89 -24.40
N GLN A 297 9.81 -1.66 -24.42
CA GLN A 297 11.24 -1.42 -24.26
C GLN A 297 11.76 -1.89 -22.89
N GLY A 298 11.01 -1.64 -21.81
CA GLY A 298 11.38 -2.07 -20.47
C GLY A 298 11.31 -3.60 -20.33
N CYS A 299 10.24 -4.21 -20.86
CA CYS A 299 10.09 -5.65 -20.94
C CYS A 299 11.25 -6.30 -21.71
N SER A 300 11.52 -5.85 -22.93
CA SER A 300 12.61 -6.36 -23.77
C SER A 300 13.97 -6.31 -23.06
N LYS A 301 14.29 -5.21 -22.37
CA LYS A 301 15.54 -5.08 -21.61
C LYS A 301 15.62 -6.11 -20.47
N ILE A 302 14.56 -6.27 -19.69
CA ILE A 302 14.55 -7.19 -18.54
C ILE A 302 14.58 -8.65 -19.00
N ILE A 303 13.79 -9.00 -20.02
CA ILE A 303 13.78 -10.35 -20.59
C ILE A 303 15.17 -10.71 -21.12
N LYS A 304 15.88 -9.80 -21.79
CA LYS A 304 17.27 -10.04 -22.23
C LYS A 304 18.24 -10.35 -21.07
N LEU A 305 17.99 -9.80 -19.88
CA LEU A 305 18.85 -10.00 -18.71
C LEU A 305 18.46 -11.23 -17.88
N SER A 306 17.16 -11.55 -17.77
CA SER A 306 16.67 -12.56 -16.80
C SER A 306 15.34 -13.20 -17.19
N CYS A 307 15.13 -13.52 -18.47
CA CYS A 307 13.90 -14.17 -18.96
C CYS A 307 13.48 -15.41 -18.15
N ASP A 308 14.31 -16.47 -18.16
CA ASP A 308 13.97 -17.76 -17.53
C ASP A 308 13.72 -17.65 -16.02
N PRO A 309 14.59 -16.98 -15.22
CA PRO A 309 14.32 -16.77 -13.79
C PRO A 309 12.99 -16.08 -13.49
N ILE A 310 12.64 -15.04 -14.27
CA ILE A 310 11.40 -14.27 -14.07
C ILE A 310 10.19 -15.14 -14.40
N VAL A 311 10.19 -15.81 -15.55
CA VAL A 311 9.06 -16.66 -15.95
C VAL A 311 8.87 -17.81 -14.97
N LYS A 312 9.96 -18.46 -14.55
CA LYS A 312 9.91 -19.52 -13.54
C LYS A 312 9.33 -19.02 -12.21
N ALA A 313 9.73 -17.82 -11.78
CA ALA A 313 9.21 -17.22 -10.55
C ALA A 313 7.71 -16.90 -10.66
N ILE A 314 7.26 -16.32 -11.78
CA ILE A 314 5.84 -16.05 -12.06
C ILE A 314 5.02 -17.34 -11.96
N ILE A 315 5.44 -18.39 -12.68
CA ILE A 315 4.75 -19.69 -12.70
C ILE A 315 4.72 -20.33 -11.31
N THR A 316 5.84 -20.27 -10.58
CA THR A 316 5.93 -20.81 -9.22
C THR A 316 4.96 -20.11 -8.28
N LEU A 317 4.90 -18.77 -8.32
CA LEU A 317 4.01 -17.97 -7.46
C LEU A 317 2.54 -18.15 -7.83
N MET A 318 2.20 -18.25 -9.12
CA MET A 318 0.85 -18.58 -9.58
C MET A 318 0.40 -19.99 -9.18
N SER A 319 1.35 -20.90 -8.95
CA SER A 319 1.07 -22.28 -8.56
C SER A 319 1.06 -22.51 -7.04
N LYS A 320 1.60 -21.57 -6.25
CA LYS A 320 1.84 -21.75 -4.81
C LYS A 320 0.66 -21.24 -3.99
N TRP A 321 -0.40 -22.03 -3.94
CA TRP A 321 -1.56 -21.77 -3.07
C TRP A 321 -2.27 -23.07 -2.69
N SER A 322 -2.97 -23.03 -1.57
CA SER A 322 -3.78 -24.12 -1.04
C SER A 322 -5.05 -23.54 -0.41
N LEU A 323 -6.15 -24.29 -0.47
CA LEU A 323 -7.39 -23.92 0.21
C LEU A 323 -7.39 -24.55 1.60
N ASP A 324 -7.23 -23.74 2.63
CA ASP A 324 -7.35 -24.18 4.01
C ASP A 324 -8.81 -24.00 4.44
N ALA A 325 -9.51 -25.10 4.72
CA ALA A 325 -10.94 -25.10 5.04
C ALA A 325 -11.82 -24.36 4.01
N GLY A 326 -11.48 -24.49 2.72
CA GLY A 326 -12.22 -23.86 1.62
C GLY A 326 -12.00 -22.36 1.47
N LYS A 327 -11.02 -21.76 2.18
CA LYS A 327 -10.66 -20.34 2.04
C LYS A 327 -9.19 -20.19 1.70
N LEU A 328 -8.91 -19.21 0.86
CA LEU A 328 -7.55 -18.80 0.54
C LEU A 328 -7.08 -17.73 1.53
N ALA A 329 -5.87 -17.86 2.06
CA ALA A 329 -5.28 -16.83 2.90
C ALA A 329 -5.15 -15.50 2.12
N LYS A 330 -5.41 -14.36 2.79
CA LYS A 330 -5.41 -13.04 2.14
C LYS A 330 -4.06 -12.72 1.47
N ASP A 331 -2.96 -13.12 2.09
CA ASP A 331 -1.61 -12.86 1.56
C ASP A 331 -1.33 -13.72 0.32
N GLN A 332 -1.80 -14.97 0.29
CA GLN A 332 -1.72 -15.83 -0.89
C GLN A 332 -2.54 -15.26 -2.05
N MET A 333 -3.78 -14.82 -1.80
CA MET A 333 -4.60 -14.15 -2.83
C MET A 333 -3.88 -12.91 -3.38
N SER A 334 -3.27 -12.11 -2.50
CA SER A 334 -2.55 -10.90 -2.90
C SER A 334 -1.36 -11.24 -3.82
N ILE A 335 -0.60 -12.29 -3.52
CA ILE A 335 0.49 -12.75 -4.37
C ILE A 335 -0.03 -13.28 -5.70
N LEU A 336 -1.09 -14.08 -5.71
CA LEU A 336 -1.67 -14.60 -6.95
C LEU A 336 -2.10 -13.46 -7.87
N VAL A 337 -2.79 -12.45 -7.34
CA VAL A 337 -3.19 -11.28 -8.11
C VAL A 337 -1.98 -10.57 -8.71
N GLU A 338 -0.93 -10.32 -7.91
CA GLU A 338 0.26 -9.61 -8.40
C GLU A 338 1.11 -10.46 -9.36
N ALA A 339 1.13 -11.78 -9.20
CA ALA A 339 1.81 -12.71 -10.11
C ALA A 339 1.06 -12.81 -11.45
N CYS A 340 -0.27 -12.91 -11.42
CA CYS A 340 -1.12 -12.84 -12.61
C CYS A 340 -0.97 -11.51 -13.35
N ARG A 341 -0.92 -10.38 -12.64
CA ARG A 341 -0.64 -9.07 -13.25
C ARG A 341 0.72 -9.02 -13.91
N LEU A 342 1.74 -9.57 -13.26
CA LEU A 342 3.09 -9.66 -13.84
C LEU A 342 3.11 -10.58 -15.06
N ALA A 343 2.37 -11.69 -15.05
CA ALA A 343 2.26 -12.59 -16.19
C ALA A 343 1.72 -11.92 -17.46
N LEU A 344 0.99 -10.79 -17.33
CA LEU A 344 0.56 -10.00 -18.49
C LEU A 344 1.72 -9.35 -19.27
N ILE A 345 2.98 -9.53 -18.88
CA ILE A 345 4.12 -9.23 -19.76
C ILE A 345 4.04 -10.01 -21.08
N THR A 346 3.31 -11.13 -21.12
CA THR A 346 3.05 -11.92 -22.33
C THR A 346 2.38 -11.12 -23.44
N ARG A 347 1.81 -9.93 -23.15
CA ARG A 347 1.31 -9.02 -24.18
C ARG A 347 2.42 -8.47 -25.10
N TRP A 348 3.64 -8.42 -24.60
CA TRP A 348 4.80 -7.92 -25.34
C TRP A 348 5.46 -9.06 -26.10
N GLU A 349 5.99 -8.80 -27.28
CA GLU A 349 6.73 -9.80 -28.05
C GLU A 349 8.04 -10.20 -27.34
N GLY A 350 8.40 -11.49 -27.36
CA GLY A 350 9.74 -11.95 -27.00
C GLY A 350 9.82 -13.39 -26.49
N ASP A 351 11.04 -13.86 -26.25
CA ASP A 351 11.35 -15.27 -25.92
C ASP A 351 10.63 -15.81 -24.67
N HIS A 352 10.15 -14.94 -23.80
CA HIS A 352 9.47 -15.32 -22.57
C HIS A 352 8.22 -16.16 -22.81
N HIS A 353 7.51 -16.01 -23.94
CA HIS A 353 6.37 -16.87 -24.29
C HIS A 353 6.76 -18.34 -24.35
N PHE A 354 7.89 -18.67 -24.98
CA PHE A 354 8.42 -20.03 -25.02
C PHE A 354 8.69 -20.56 -23.61
N TYR A 355 9.26 -19.75 -22.72
CA TYR A 355 9.51 -20.15 -21.34
C TYR A 355 8.21 -20.35 -20.54
N PHE A 356 7.17 -19.55 -20.80
CA PHE A 356 5.85 -19.73 -20.17
C PHE A 356 5.26 -21.09 -20.54
N TRP A 357 5.29 -21.43 -21.83
CA TRP A 357 4.82 -22.73 -22.29
C TRP A 357 5.67 -23.89 -21.76
N LYS A 358 6.99 -23.77 -21.81
CA LYS A 358 7.93 -24.76 -21.26
C LYS A 358 7.70 -25.00 -19.78
N ALA A 359 7.30 -23.98 -19.04
CA ALA A 359 7.00 -24.05 -17.61
C ALA A 359 5.58 -24.57 -17.31
N GLY A 360 4.77 -24.91 -18.32
CA GLY A 360 3.44 -25.50 -18.13
C GLY A 360 2.37 -24.48 -17.69
N VAL A 361 2.42 -23.26 -18.23
CA VAL A 361 1.46 -22.19 -17.91
C VAL A 361 0.00 -22.62 -18.09
N ASP A 362 -0.31 -23.43 -19.08
CA ASP A 362 -1.62 -24.02 -19.33
C ASP A 362 -2.20 -24.74 -18.11
N ARG A 363 -1.41 -25.59 -17.45
CA ARG A 363 -1.85 -26.33 -16.25
C ARG A 363 -2.09 -25.39 -15.08
N VAL A 364 -1.27 -24.35 -14.96
CA VAL A 364 -1.41 -23.33 -13.92
C VAL A 364 -2.69 -22.51 -14.13
N LEU A 365 -2.91 -22.03 -15.36
CA LEU A 365 -4.12 -21.29 -15.73
C LEU A 365 -5.37 -22.12 -15.49
N LEU A 366 -5.36 -23.40 -15.87
CA LEU A 366 -6.49 -24.30 -15.64
C LEU A 366 -6.78 -24.42 -14.14
N ARG A 367 -5.75 -24.65 -13.31
CA ARG A 367 -5.88 -24.75 -11.86
C ARG A 367 -6.43 -23.46 -11.21
N LEU A 368 -6.15 -22.29 -11.79
CA LEU A 368 -6.71 -21.01 -11.33
C LEU A 368 -8.20 -20.85 -11.67
N ILE A 369 -8.72 -21.59 -12.66
CA ILE A 369 -10.13 -21.55 -13.06
C ILE A 369 -10.97 -22.57 -12.28
N ILE A 370 -10.43 -23.77 -12.07
CA ILE A 370 -11.17 -24.94 -11.59
C ILE A 370 -10.87 -25.32 -10.12
N GLY A 371 -9.97 -24.58 -9.48
CA GLY A 371 -9.56 -24.86 -8.12
C GLY A 371 -8.49 -25.97 -7.99
N ASN A 372 -8.07 -26.22 -6.74
CA ASN A 372 -7.03 -27.21 -6.39
C ASN A 372 -7.58 -28.61 -6.09
N SER A 373 -8.67 -29.03 -6.74
CA SER A 373 -9.24 -30.35 -6.48
C SER A 373 -8.53 -31.42 -7.33
N ASP A 374 -7.64 -32.19 -6.70
CA ASP A 374 -6.91 -33.31 -7.32
C ASP A 374 -7.85 -34.30 -8.02
N THR A 375 -9.04 -34.51 -7.45
CA THR A 375 -10.12 -35.35 -8.02
C THR A 375 -10.65 -34.82 -9.35
N THR A 376 -10.72 -33.49 -9.52
CA THR A 376 -11.24 -32.87 -10.75
C THR A 376 -10.19 -32.94 -11.85
N GLN A 377 -8.93 -32.61 -11.54
CA GLN A 377 -7.83 -32.71 -12.50
C GLN A 377 -7.58 -34.15 -12.99
N GLN A 378 -7.59 -35.14 -12.11
CA GLN A 378 -7.42 -36.55 -12.51
C GLN A 378 -8.60 -37.06 -13.34
N SER A 379 -9.82 -36.64 -13.00
CA SER A 379 -11.01 -37.05 -13.76
C SER A 379 -11.09 -36.40 -15.16
N LEU A 380 -10.60 -35.16 -15.32
CA LEU A 380 -10.60 -34.47 -16.60
C LEU A 380 -9.74 -35.21 -17.64
N HIS A 381 -8.62 -35.81 -17.23
CA HIS A 381 -7.74 -36.56 -18.13
C HIS A 381 -8.35 -37.85 -18.72
N SER A 382 -9.38 -38.41 -18.09
CA SER A 382 -10.06 -39.64 -18.54
C SER A 382 -11.34 -39.40 -19.34
N LEU A 383 -11.82 -38.16 -19.40
CA LEU A 383 -13.12 -37.80 -19.99
C LEU A 383 -12.95 -37.29 -21.42
N SER A 384 -14.00 -37.43 -22.24
CA SER A 384 -14.07 -36.74 -23.53
C SER A 384 -14.20 -35.23 -23.34
N LEU A 385 -13.82 -34.42 -24.34
CA LEU A 385 -13.91 -32.95 -24.25
C LEU A 385 -15.32 -32.48 -23.82
N GLN A 386 -16.36 -33.11 -24.33
CA GLN A 386 -17.76 -32.76 -24.01
C GLN A 386 -18.11 -33.02 -22.54
N GLU A 387 -17.65 -34.14 -21.98
CA GLU A 387 -17.87 -34.49 -20.57
C GLU A 387 -17.01 -33.63 -19.63
N GLN A 388 -15.82 -33.21 -20.08
CA GLN A 388 -15.00 -32.25 -19.37
C GLN A 388 -15.75 -30.91 -19.24
N ILE A 389 -16.37 -30.42 -20.32
CA ILE A 389 -17.13 -29.16 -20.33
C ILE A 389 -18.28 -29.19 -19.33
N VAL A 390 -19.12 -30.22 -19.36
CA VAL A 390 -20.27 -30.36 -18.44
C VAL A 390 -19.80 -30.35 -16.98
N LYS A 391 -18.72 -31.07 -16.68
CA LYS A 391 -18.17 -31.12 -15.33
C LYS A 391 -17.54 -29.78 -14.89
N LEU A 392 -17.00 -29.02 -15.83
CA LEU A 392 -16.42 -27.69 -15.57
C LEU A 392 -17.49 -26.65 -15.30
N GLU A 393 -18.64 -26.71 -15.99
CA GLU A 393 -19.80 -25.85 -15.72
C GLU A 393 -20.28 -25.99 -14.26
N GLU A 394 -20.26 -27.21 -13.69
CA GLU A 394 -20.63 -27.45 -12.29
C GLU A 394 -19.65 -26.82 -11.28
N VAL A 395 -18.36 -26.71 -11.63
CA VAL A 395 -17.31 -26.11 -10.76
C VAL A 395 -17.20 -24.60 -10.97
N PHE A 396 -17.66 -24.09 -12.13
CA PHE A 396 -17.47 -22.71 -12.56
C PHE A 396 -18.18 -21.66 -11.68
N ASP A 397 -19.25 -22.01 -10.97
CA ASP A 397 -20.08 -21.06 -10.23
C ASP A 397 -19.72 -20.89 -8.75
N THR A 398 -18.77 -21.65 -8.21
CA THR A 398 -18.55 -21.72 -6.75
C THR A 398 -17.16 -21.28 -6.26
N ASP A 399 -16.29 -20.78 -7.14
CA ASP A 399 -14.85 -20.76 -6.82
C ASP A 399 -14.33 -19.47 -6.16
N VAL A 400 -13.46 -19.66 -5.17
CA VAL A 400 -12.76 -18.60 -4.39
C VAL A 400 -11.85 -17.75 -5.27
N LEU A 401 -11.51 -18.23 -6.47
CA LEU A 401 -10.59 -17.62 -7.43
C LEU A 401 -11.25 -16.83 -8.57
N LEU A 402 -12.57 -16.62 -8.52
CA LEU A 402 -13.31 -15.79 -9.50
C LEU A 402 -12.61 -14.47 -9.89
N PRO A 403 -11.99 -13.70 -8.96
CA PRO A 403 -11.29 -12.45 -9.32
C PRO A 403 -10.08 -12.63 -10.24
N LEU A 404 -9.57 -13.85 -10.41
CA LEU A 404 -8.38 -14.14 -11.23
C LEU A 404 -8.71 -14.44 -12.70
N ARG A 405 -9.95 -14.79 -13.02
CA ARG A 405 -10.37 -15.21 -14.38
C ARG A 405 -10.01 -14.20 -15.48
N PRO A 406 -10.21 -12.88 -15.31
CA PRO A 406 -9.82 -11.92 -16.36
C PRO A 406 -8.34 -12.01 -16.70
N TYR A 407 -7.47 -12.16 -15.70
CA TYR A 407 -6.04 -12.33 -15.94
C TYR A 407 -5.74 -13.62 -16.66
N VAL A 408 -6.41 -14.72 -16.30
CA VAL A 408 -6.18 -16.02 -16.95
C VAL A 408 -6.45 -15.93 -18.45
N TRP A 409 -7.55 -15.30 -18.84
CA TRP A 409 -7.90 -15.12 -20.24
C TRP A 409 -6.99 -14.15 -20.98
N ASP A 410 -6.62 -13.04 -20.35
CA ASP A 410 -5.65 -12.10 -20.94
C ASP A 410 -4.28 -12.76 -21.15
N ILE A 411 -3.79 -13.53 -20.17
CA ILE A 411 -2.51 -14.27 -20.28
C ILE A 411 -2.59 -15.29 -21.41
N LEU A 412 -3.66 -16.09 -21.45
CA LEU A 412 -3.86 -17.11 -22.48
C LEU A 412 -3.93 -16.48 -23.88
N GLY A 413 -4.74 -15.43 -24.04
CA GLY A 413 -4.91 -14.72 -25.30
C GLY A 413 -3.62 -14.06 -25.80
N CYS A 414 -2.83 -13.48 -24.89
CA CYS A 414 -1.54 -12.90 -25.24
C CYS A 414 -0.51 -13.98 -25.63
N LEU A 415 -0.50 -15.11 -24.92
CA LEU A 415 0.38 -16.23 -25.26
C LEU A 415 0.05 -16.82 -26.62
N THR A 416 -1.24 -17.01 -26.93
CA THR A 416 -1.66 -17.58 -28.23
C THR A 416 -1.42 -16.62 -29.39
N ALA A 417 -1.64 -15.31 -29.18
CA ALA A 417 -1.39 -14.30 -30.20
C ALA A 417 0.10 -14.17 -30.59
N ASN A 418 1.01 -14.50 -29.68
CA ASN A 418 2.47 -14.41 -29.90
C ASN A 418 3.14 -15.78 -30.07
N CYS A 419 2.38 -16.87 -30.23
CA CYS A 419 2.94 -18.16 -30.60
C CYS A 419 3.58 -18.09 -32.00
N MET A 420 4.80 -18.61 -32.16
CA MET A 420 5.37 -18.83 -33.49
C MET A 420 4.48 -19.78 -34.30
N GLU A 421 4.44 -19.63 -35.63
CA GLU A 421 3.57 -20.43 -36.52
C GLU A 421 3.74 -21.95 -36.35
N ASP A 422 4.93 -22.39 -35.89
CA ASP A 422 5.26 -23.80 -35.63
C ASP A 422 5.01 -24.25 -34.17
N PHE A 423 4.62 -23.33 -33.28
CA PHE A 423 4.40 -23.63 -31.87
C PHE A 423 2.98 -24.19 -31.66
N PHE A 424 2.90 -25.51 -31.56
CA PHE A 424 1.68 -26.20 -31.17
C PHE A 424 1.73 -26.58 -29.69
N PRO A 425 0.69 -26.29 -28.89
CA PRO A 425 0.53 -26.88 -27.54
C PRO A 425 0.66 -28.42 -27.53
N LYS A 426 0.44 -29.04 -28.70
CA LYS A 426 0.71 -30.45 -29.01
C LYS A 426 2.13 -30.92 -28.70
N MET A 427 3.15 -30.06 -28.84
CA MET A 427 4.55 -30.44 -28.61
C MET A 427 4.87 -30.80 -27.15
N HIS A 428 4.02 -30.38 -26.21
CA HIS A 428 4.18 -30.67 -24.77
C HIS A 428 3.15 -31.67 -24.22
N GLY A 429 2.34 -32.31 -25.07
CA GLY A 429 1.38 -33.33 -24.67
C GLY A 429 0.16 -32.82 -23.88
N ASN A 430 -0.13 -31.51 -23.91
CA ASN A 430 -1.19 -30.88 -23.11
C ASN A 430 -2.37 -30.33 -23.96
N GLU A 431 -2.57 -30.85 -25.17
CA GLU A 431 -3.64 -30.38 -26.08
C GLU A 431 -5.03 -30.36 -25.42
N THR A 432 -5.33 -31.37 -24.59
CA THR A 432 -6.58 -31.46 -23.86
C THR A 432 -6.77 -30.30 -22.86
N VAL A 433 -5.72 -29.92 -22.13
CA VAL A 433 -5.76 -28.83 -21.14
C VAL A 433 -5.98 -27.48 -21.82
N PHE A 434 -5.30 -27.26 -22.94
CA PHE A 434 -5.47 -26.04 -23.72
C PHE A 434 -6.88 -25.93 -24.33
N ASN A 435 -7.41 -27.01 -24.90
CA ASN A 435 -8.76 -27.02 -25.46
C ASN A 435 -9.82 -26.74 -24.39
N VAL A 436 -9.65 -27.29 -23.19
CA VAL A 436 -10.50 -26.98 -22.04
C VAL A 436 -10.46 -25.49 -21.69
N LEU A 437 -9.26 -24.91 -21.60
CA LEU A 437 -9.09 -23.48 -21.31
C LEU A 437 -9.79 -22.60 -22.35
N VAL A 438 -9.67 -22.94 -23.63
CA VAL A 438 -10.32 -22.22 -24.72
C VAL A 438 -11.84 -22.32 -24.58
N VAL A 439 -12.39 -23.51 -24.28
CA VAL A 439 -13.84 -23.65 -24.11
C VAL A 439 -14.34 -22.87 -22.90
N CYS A 440 -13.64 -22.90 -21.76
CA CYS A 440 -14.02 -22.15 -20.56
C CYS A 440 -13.99 -20.61 -20.74
N ALA A 441 -13.39 -20.10 -21.81
CA ALA A 441 -13.37 -18.67 -22.11
C ALA A 441 -14.63 -18.20 -22.87
N TRP A 442 -15.41 -19.13 -23.43
CA TRP A 442 -16.68 -18.89 -24.14
C TRP A 442 -17.87 -19.28 -23.26
#